data_AF-A0A3E0W8Q4-F1
#
_entry.id   AF-A0A3E0W8Q4-F1
#
_cell.length_a   1.000
_cell.length_b   1.000
_cell.length_c   1.000
_cell.angle_alpha   90.00
_cell.angle_beta   90.00
_cell.angle_gamma   90.00
#
_symmetry.space_group_name_H-M   'P 1'
#
loop_
_entity.id
_entity.type
_entity.pdbx_description
1 polymer ?
#
loop_
_entity_poly.entity_id
_entity_poly.type
_entity_poly.pdbx_seq_one_letter_code
_entity_poly.pdbx_strand_id
1 'polypeptide(L)'
;MASIVHHTLRARAGAFSGFRPEGWNPLLRFVLLGPVPAGAELVWVMNRPGGALWFEHRQPLDELAADSFASVDLQHWVDGVDSPDAGATRFTVRVVSELDGVDELLHDGVLSIVSLDDDQRFAVDNEWMHGVALLALDTIDEPDAPALVTTIFTLTDAEAHQYEAHLFREGARLARASGIESRYAFTANDGSVLGYELAISFDGVRGWNNLSGSGWGGDWHLLDANDGHYEVKVLCASRVILVVPFEVAAGRLVATGRVELDPAVGAVLVADAFGSTAGQTGSLPGTRTFSAGDPPAAHGATVDDVYRLRAAGAAADARAAGDVPGDETAASFRALLDRAERLIATWEHDLVGTLGPFDNAQVLGAEAVLAERAGYRALADAAAAVPDDHPVDVNTVPTTIGELRSRVEAIFAAAAVRISCAGQNESDERAPYRALLTGDRLAVFDDHPAPDFLYTTVGRRLIETPEELAAAEYWFFEGPLDLPGSATVDGEKIAVSVQGWRVLGWRFAPDGSTVDMTESQGQGPSAPLSAFQPRG
;
A
#
# COMPACT_ATOMS: atom_id res chain seq x y z
N MET A 1 0.24 7.75 33.11
CA MET A 1 -1.22 7.92 33.06
C MET A 1 -1.66 7.29 31.77
N ALA A 2 -2.63 6.39 31.82
CA ALA A 2 -3.13 5.73 30.61
C ALA A 2 -3.93 6.75 29.78
N SER A 3 -4.02 6.54 28.47
CA SER A 3 -4.80 7.45 27.61
C SER A 3 -5.35 6.73 26.38
N ILE A 4 -6.45 7.23 25.84
CA ILE A 4 -7.03 6.74 24.58
C ILE A 4 -6.45 7.51 23.40
N VAL A 5 -6.13 6.81 22.32
CA VAL A 5 -5.85 7.42 21.02
C VAL A 5 -7.17 7.84 20.37
N HIS A 6 -7.53 9.11 20.50
CA HIS A 6 -8.88 9.60 20.15
C HIS A 6 -9.26 9.38 18.69
N HIS A 7 -8.35 9.58 17.74
CA HIS A 7 -8.66 9.35 16.32
C HIS A 7 -8.89 7.87 15.97
N THR A 8 -8.62 6.92 16.87
CA THR A 8 -8.94 5.49 16.71
C THR A 8 -10.28 5.10 17.33
N LEU A 9 -10.91 6.01 18.07
CA LEU A 9 -12.20 5.76 18.70
C LEU A 9 -13.27 5.58 17.62
N ARG A 10 -13.86 4.39 17.55
CA ARG A 10 -14.95 4.03 16.64
C ARG A 10 -16.13 3.54 17.45
N ALA A 11 -17.30 4.08 17.16
CA ALA A 11 -18.56 3.63 17.72
C ALA A 11 -19.45 3.03 16.64
N ARG A 12 -20.17 1.96 16.97
CA ARG A 12 -21.17 1.35 16.10
C ARG A 12 -22.46 1.05 16.87
N ALA A 13 -23.55 1.04 16.12
CA ALA A 13 -24.81 0.43 16.53
C ALA A 13 -24.82 -1.00 15.98
N GLY A 14 -24.88 -2.01 16.86
CA GLY A 14 -24.93 -3.43 16.50
C GLY A 14 -26.12 -4.15 17.13
N ALA A 15 -26.25 -5.45 16.85
CA ALA A 15 -27.28 -6.32 17.43
C ALA A 15 -26.71 -7.72 17.71
N PHE A 16 -27.17 -8.36 18.78
CA PHE A 16 -26.76 -9.72 19.14
C PHE A 16 -27.31 -10.72 18.10
N SER A 17 -26.46 -11.58 17.55
CA SER A 17 -26.83 -12.71 16.67
C SER A 17 -27.51 -12.38 15.32
N GLY A 18 -27.38 -11.14 14.83
CA GLY A 18 -27.98 -10.68 13.56
C GLY A 18 -28.88 -9.47 13.75
N PHE A 19 -29.55 -9.01 12.68
CA PHE A 19 -30.47 -7.87 12.74
C PHE A 19 -31.58 -8.11 13.76
N ARG A 20 -31.72 -7.19 14.72
CA ARG A 20 -32.83 -7.13 15.67
C ARG A 20 -33.64 -5.86 15.41
N PRO A 21 -34.89 -5.97 14.94
CA PRO A 21 -35.75 -4.82 14.77
C PRO A 21 -36.20 -4.23 16.11
N GLU A 22 -35.84 -4.81 17.25
CA GLU A 22 -36.24 -4.29 18.56
C GLU A 22 -35.32 -3.16 19.06
N GLY A 23 -34.17 -2.93 18.45
CA GLY A 23 -33.26 -1.84 18.84
C GLY A 23 -31.82 -2.01 18.39
N TRP A 24 -30.92 -1.36 19.13
CA TRP A 24 -29.49 -1.39 18.90
C TRP A 24 -28.71 -1.50 20.21
N ASN A 25 -27.48 -2.02 20.13
CA ASN A 25 -26.49 -2.01 21.20
C ASN A 25 -25.23 -1.26 20.75
N PRO A 26 -24.55 -0.57 21.68
CA PRO A 26 -23.30 0.09 21.38
C PRO A 26 -22.14 -0.91 21.28
N LEU A 27 -21.23 -0.62 20.37
CA LEU A 27 -19.88 -1.19 20.32
C LEU A 27 -18.89 -0.04 20.27
N LEU A 28 -17.84 -0.11 21.08
CA LEU A 28 -16.74 0.85 21.06
C LEU A 28 -15.42 0.14 20.76
N ARG A 29 -14.63 0.69 19.85
CA ARG A 29 -13.26 0.27 19.55
C ARG A 29 -12.32 1.46 19.73
N PHE A 30 -11.16 1.27 20.33
CA PHE A 30 -10.11 2.27 20.41
C PHE A 30 -8.76 1.66 20.77
N VAL A 31 -7.68 2.42 20.60
CA VAL A 31 -6.34 2.06 21.10
C VAL A 31 -6.10 2.71 22.45
N LEU A 32 -5.67 1.89 23.42
CA LEU A 32 -5.27 2.29 24.77
C LEU A 32 -3.74 2.36 24.84
N LEU A 33 -3.21 3.48 25.33
CA LEU A 33 -1.80 3.67 25.64
C LEU A 33 -1.56 3.48 27.13
N GLY A 34 -0.49 2.78 27.47
CA GLY A 34 -0.06 2.60 28.86
C GLY A 34 0.54 3.86 29.48
N PRO A 35 0.96 3.79 30.76
CA PRO A 35 0.99 2.59 31.58
C PRO A 35 -0.38 2.20 32.14
N VAL A 36 -0.70 0.91 32.16
CA VAL A 36 -1.87 0.31 32.81
C VAL A 36 -1.36 -0.65 33.90
N PRO A 37 -1.77 -0.48 35.18
CA PRO A 37 -1.26 -1.31 36.26
C PRO A 37 -1.86 -2.73 36.25
N ALA A 38 -1.23 -3.64 36.99
CA ALA A 38 -1.73 -5.00 37.16
C ALA A 38 -3.11 -5.03 37.84
N GLY A 39 -3.96 -5.97 37.42
CA GLY A 39 -5.31 -6.12 37.97
C GLY A 39 -6.25 -4.95 37.66
N ALA A 40 -5.92 -4.13 36.66
CA ALA A 40 -6.81 -3.08 36.18
C ALA A 40 -8.04 -3.65 35.45
N GLU A 41 -9.15 -2.93 35.57
CA GLU A 41 -10.36 -3.11 34.78
C GLU A 41 -10.61 -1.84 33.98
N LEU A 42 -11.04 -2.01 32.73
CA LEU A 42 -11.69 -0.95 31.99
C LEU A 42 -13.16 -0.89 32.40
N VAL A 43 -13.62 0.28 32.83
CA VAL A 43 -15.02 0.53 33.20
C VAL A 43 -15.65 1.44 32.16
N TRP A 44 -16.64 0.92 31.45
CA TRP A 44 -17.43 1.63 30.45
C TRP A 44 -18.85 1.84 30.96
N VAL A 45 -19.24 3.11 31.11
CA VAL A 45 -20.58 3.50 31.54
C VAL A 45 -21.29 4.15 30.37
N MET A 46 -22.53 3.74 30.09
CA MET A 46 -23.35 4.35 29.05
C MET A 46 -24.72 4.72 29.60
N ASN A 47 -25.23 5.88 29.20
CA ASN A 47 -26.56 6.36 29.56
C ASN A 47 -27.55 6.12 28.42
N ARG A 48 -28.85 6.31 28.65
CA ARG A 48 -29.85 6.40 27.58
C ARG A 48 -30.00 7.84 27.09
N PRO A 49 -30.66 8.08 25.95
CA PRO A 49 -31.16 9.40 25.59
C PRO A 49 -32.01 9.95 26.76
N GLY A 50 -31.61 11.10 27.30
CA GLY A 50 -32.21 11.70 28.50
C GLY A 50 -31.42 11.51 29.81
N GLY A 51 -30.32 10.76 29.78
CA GLY A 51 -29.30 10.75 30.84
C GLY A 51 -29.48 9.72 31.96
N ALA A 52 -30.51 8.87 31.90
CA ALA A 52 -30.62 7.72 32.81
C ALA A 52 -29.52 6.70 32.51
N LEU A 53 -28.96 6.06 33.54
CA LEU A 53 -27.97 5.00 33.35
C LEU A 53 -28.56 3.84 32.53
N TRP A 54 -27.86 3.42 31.47
CA TRP A 54 -28.20 2.24 30.69
C TRP A 54 -27.46 1.02 31.24
N PHE A 55 -26.13 1.08 31.31
CA PHE A 55 -25.31 0.01 31.87
C PHE A 55 -23.95 0.52 32.37
N GLU A 56 -23.31 -0.29 33.21
CA GLU A 56 -21.88 -0.28 33.51
C GLU A 56 -21.31 -1.62 33.09
N HIS A 57 -20.28 -1.60 32.24
CA HIS A 57 -19.57 -2.77 31.77
C HIS A 57 -18.13 -2.72 32.28
N ARG A 58 -17.66 -3.82 32.87
CA ARG A 58 -16.30 -3.97 33.38
C ARG A 58 -15.60 -5.07 32.61
N GLN A 59 -14.42 -4.76 32.08
CA GLN A 59 -13.59 -5.69 31.34
C GLN A 59 -12.19 -5.71 31.96
N PRO A 60 -11.66 -6.89 32.35
CA PRO A 60 -10.27 -6.99 32.79
C PRO A 60 -9.30 -6.49 31.71
N LEU A 61 -8.26 -5.78 32.12
CA LEU A 61 -7.16 -5.33 31.28
C LEU A 61 -5.86 -6.00 31.70
N ASP A 62 -5.04 -6.36 30.71
CA ASP A 62 -3.66 -6.74 30.94
C ASP A 62 -2.82 -5.51 31.35
N GLU A 63 -1.77 -5.75 32.12
CA GLU A 63 -0.79 -4.71 32.48
C GLU A 63 -0.08 -4.20 31.22
N LEU A 64 0.04 -2.87 31.09
CA LEU A 64 0.77 -2.23 29.98
C LEU A 64 1.90 -1.36 30.53
N ALA A 65 3.08 -1.48 29.92
CA ALA A 65 4.19 -0.55 30.15
C ALA A 65 3.87 0.84 29.54
N ALA A 66 4.67 1.85 29.91
CA ALA A 66 4.44 3.24 29.52
C ALA A 66 4.56 3.50 28.01
N ASP A 67 5.30 2.66 27.29
CA ASP A 67 5.54 2.70 25.85
C ASP A 67 4.74 1.64 25.08
N SER A 68 3.85 0.91 25.77
CA SER A 68 3.03 -0.15 25.19
C SER A 68 1.60 0.32 24.92
N PHE A 69 0.94 -0.36 23.99
CA PHE A 69 -0.44 -0.09 23.61
C PHE A 69 -1.24 -1.38 23.42
N ALA A 70 -2.57 -1.28 23.50
CA ALA A 70 -3.48 -2.38 23.20
C ALA A 70 -4.70 -1.88 22.42
N SER A 71 -5.17 -2.68 21.45
CA SER A 71 -6.48 -2.46 20.83
C SER A 71 -7.56 -3.01 21.75
N VAL A 72 -8.54 -2.17 22.08
CA VAL A 72 -9.65 -2.52 22.98
C VAL A 72 -10.95 -2.49 22.20
N ASP A 73 -11.70 -3.60 22.27
CA ASP A 73 -13.05 -3.73 21.74
C ASP A 73 -14.01 -3.96 22.90
N LEU A 74 -14.90 -2.99 23.15
CA LEU A 74 -15.93 -3.07 24.17
C LEU A 74 -17.29 -3.39 23.56
N GLN A 75 -17.93 -4.39 24.13
CA GLN A 75 -19.18 -4.93 23.63
C GLN A 75 -20.08 -5.34 24.81
N HIS A 76 -21.24 -4.71 24.93
CA HIS A 76 -22.23 -5.07 25.95
C HIS A 76 -23.37 -5.89 25.34
N TRP A 77 -23.15 -7.21 25.23
CA TRP A 77 -24.05 -8.13 24.54
C TRP A 77 -24.93 -8.87 25.55
N VAL A 78 -26.05 -8.25 25.93
CA VAL A 78 -27.04 -8.84 26.85
C VAL A 78 -28.39 -8.89 26.15
N ASP A 79 -28.97 -10.09 26.05
CA ASP A 79 -30.28 -10.29 25.43
C ASP A 79 -31.38 -9.43 26.08
N GLY A 80 -32.14 -8.72 25.25
CA GLY A 80 -33.28 -7.91 25.69
C GLY A 80 -32.92 -6.54 26.28
N VAL A 81 -31.67 -6.10 26.12
CA VAL A 81 -31.18 -4.80 26.65
C VAL A 81 -31.00 -3.74 25.55
N ASP A 82 -31.22 -4.12 24.29
CA ASP A 82 -31.20 -3.26 23.10
C ASP A 82 -32.05 -1.99 23.32
N SER A 83 -31.51 -0.83 22.93
CA SER A 83 -32.24 0.42 22.99
C SER A 83 -33.03 0.63 21.70
N PRO A 84 -34.33 0.95 21.78
CA PRO A 84 -35.11 1.40 20.61
C PRO A 84 -34.95 2.92 20.38
N ASP A 85 -34.16 3.61 21.21
CA ASP A 85 -34.13 5.06 21.28
C ASP A 85 -33.02 5.61 20.38
N ALA A 86 -33.38 6.50 19.45
CA ALA A 86 -32.43 7.37 18.77
C ALA A 86 -32.14 8.62 19.61
N GLY A 87 -31.06 9.34 19.28
CA GLY A 87 -30.67 10.59 19.90
C GLY A 87 -29.29 10.55 20.56
N ALA A 88 -29.01 11.59 21.35
CA ALA A 88 -27.71 11.76 21.99
C ALA A 88 -27.60 10.94 23.28
N THR A 89 -26.59 10.08 23.34
CA THR A 89 -26.27 9.22 24.46
C THR A 89 -24.88 9.54 25.00
N ARG A 90 -24.77 9.80 26.31
CA ARG A 90 -23.47 10.00 26.97
C ARG A 90 -22.83 8.67 27.36
N PHE A 91 -21.51 8.61 27.31
CA PHE A 91 -20.74 7.49 27.82
C PHE A 91 -19.41 7.96 28.43
N THR A 92 -18.86 7.16 29.34
CA THR A 92 -17.52 7.38 29.91
C THR A 92 -16.72 6.10 29.87
N VAL A 93 -15.41 6.23 29.72
CA VAL A 93 -14.44 5.12 29.79
C VAL A 93 -13.43 5.45 30.87
N ARG A 94 -13.16 4.52 31.78
CA ARG A 94 -12.21 4.68 32.88
C ARG A 94 -11.30 3.46 33.00
N VAL A 95 -10.12 3.65 33.57
CA VAL A 95 -9.26 2.57 34.08
C VAL A 95 -9.33 2.58 35.60
N VAL A 96 -9.66 1.42 36.18
CA VAL A 96 -9.79 1.25 37.63
C VAL A 96 -8.92 0.07 38.06
N SER A 97 -8.04 0.27 39.05
CA SER A 97 -7.34 -0.82 39.74
C SER A 97 -7.53 -0.63 41.24
N GLU A 98 -8.27 -1.54 41.88
CA GLU A 98 -8.42 -1.54 43.34
C GLU A 98 -7.09 -1.88 44.03
N LEU A 99 -6.26 -2.70 43.38
CA LEU A 99 -4.96 -3.12 43.90
C LEU A 99 -4.02 -1.92 44.09
N ASP A 100 -3.95 -1.06 43.08
CA ASP A 100 -3.05 0.09 43.05
C ASP A 100 -3.77 1.42 43.38
N GLY A 101 -5.05 1.36 43.71
CA GLY A 101 -5.87 2.54 44.03
C GLY A 101 -6.05 3.51 42.86
N VAL A 102 -6.06 3.00 41.63
CA VAL A 102 -6.25 3.79 40.41
C VAL A 102 -7.74 3.89 40.09
N ASP A 103 -8.22 5.10 39.81
CA ASP A 103 -9.52 5.38 39.20
C ASP A 103 -9.35 6.60 38.28
N GLU A 104 -9.05 6.34 37.01
CA GLU A 104 -8.67 7.34 36.02
C GLU A 104 -9.73 7.42 34.92
N LEU A 105 -10.33 8.60 34.72
CA LEU A 105 -11.21 8.87 33.58
C LEU A 105 -10.36 9.01 32.31
N LEU A 106 -10.61 8.15 31.33
CA LEU A 106 -9.91 8.17 30.05
C LEU A 106 -10.65 8.97 28.98
N HIS A 107 -11.99 8.95 29.02
CA HIS A 107 -12.82 9.66 28.06
C HIS A 107 -14.23 9.91 28.60
N ASP A 108 -14.78 11.10 28.31
CA ASP A 108 -16.20 11.46 28.49
C ASP A 108 -16.75 11.97 27.16
N GLY A 109 -17.72 11.24 26.61
CA GLY A 109 -18.16 11.38 25.22
C GLY A 109 -19.67 11.32 25.03
N VAL A 110 -20.11 11.72 23.83
CA VAL A 110 -21.52 11.69 23.41
C VAL A 110 -21.64 11.00 22.06
N LEU A 111 -22.41 9.92 21.97
CA LEU A 111 -22.77 9.30 20.71
C LEU A 111 -24.12 9.83 20.23
N SER A 112 -24.18 10.30 18.99
CA SER A 112 -25.43 10.65 18.33
C SER A 112 -25.91 9.45 17.52
N ILE A 113 -27.10 8.95 17.82
CA ILE A 113 -27.72 7.82 17.14
C ILE A 113 -28.86 8.32 16.28
N VAL A 114 -28.87 7.95 15.02
CA VAL A 114 -29.92 8.31 14.06
C VAL A 114 -30.75 7.09 13.70
N SER A 115 -32.05 7.32 13.52
CA SER A 115 -32.93 6.36 12.84
C SER A 115 -32.83 6.61 11.34
N LEU A 116 -32.63 5.55 10.56
CA LEU A 116 -32.61 5.61 9.10
C LEU A 116 -34.05 5.51 8.53
N ASP A 117 -34.21 5.66 7.21
CA ASP A 117 -35.49 5.81 6.49
C ASP A 117 -36.48 4.62 6.62
N ASP A 118 -36.14 3.59 7.40
CA ASP A 118 -37.02 2.50 7.82
C ASP A 118 -37.09 2.47 9.36
N ASP A 119 -38.31 2.45 9.92
CA ASP A 119 -38.51 2.20 11.35
C ASP A 119 -37.68 0.96 11.76
N GLN A 120 -36.86 1.09 12.81
CA GLN A 120 -35.99 0.04 13.38
C GLN A 120 -34.57 -0.12 12.81
N ARG A 121 -34.11 0.78 11.93
CA ARG A 121 -32.69 0.85 11.53
C ARG A 121 -31.97 1.99 12.24
N PHE A 122 -30.91 1.67 12.97
CA PHE A 122 -30.14 2.64 13.75
C PHE A 122 -28.67 2.66 13.34
N ALA A 123 -28.10 3.85 13.34
CA ALA A 123 -26.67 4.04 13.07
C ALA A 123 -26.08 5.12 13.98
N VAL A 124 -24.77 5.02 14.21
CA VAL A 124 -24.01 6.13 14.78
C VAL A 124 -23.86 7.20 13.71
N ASP A 125 -24.20 8.44 14.06
CA ASP A 125 -23.95 9.61 13.22
C ASP A 125 -22.44 9.88 13.15
N ASN A 126 -21.88 9.54 11.99
CA ASN A 126 -20.47 9.68 11.68
C ASN A 126 -20.18 10.92 10.81
N GLU A 127 -21.15 11.83 10.63
CA GLU A 127 -21.01 13.01 9.77
C GLU A 127 -19.78 13.86 10.14
N TRP A 128 -19.45 13.91 11.43
CA TRP A 128 -18.30 14.66 11.94
C TRP A 128 -16.95 14.14 11.42
N MET A 129 -16.81 12.84 11.11
CA MET A 129 -15.56 12.27 10.61
C MET A 129 -15.31 12.65 9.15
N HIS A 130 -16.35 12.93 8.36
CA HIS A 130 -16.21 13.29 6.95
C HIS A 130 -15.52 14.64 6.74
N GLY A 131 -15.51 15.51 7.76
CA GLY A 131 -14.81 16.79 7.74
C GLY A 131 -13.34 16.72 8.12
N VAL A 132 -12.80 15.50 8.35
CA VAL A 132 -11.47 15.28 8.90
C VAL A 132 -10.72 14.24 8.07
N ALA A 133 -9.42 14.41 7.94
CA ALA A 133 -8.50 13.40 7.44
C ALA A 133 -7.30 13.26 8.39
N LEU A 134 -6.65 12.12 8.37
CA LEU A 134 -5.42 11.86 9.12
C LEU A 134 -4.26 11.81 8.14
N LEU A 135 -3.29 12.70 8.29
CA LEU A 135 -2.07 12.74 7.49
C LEU A 135 -0.90 12.23 8.33
N ALA A 136 -0.10 11.31 7.78
CA ALA A 136 1.05 10.77 8.49
C ALA A 136 2.24 10.53 7.56
N LEU A 137 3.41 10.43 8.17
CA LEU A 137 4.58 9.80 7.58
C LEU A 137 4.73 8.45 8.25
N ASP A 138 4.63 7.36 7.49
CA ASP A 138 4.75 6.01 8.05
C ASP A 138 6.19 5.70 8.46
N THR A 139 6.53 6.06 9.69
CA THR A 139 7.86 5.84 10.27
C THR A 139 8.02 4.46 10.90
N ILE A 140 6.96 3.65 10.93
CA ILE A 140 7.01 2.31 11.53
C ILE A 140 7.49 1.31 10.48
N ASP A 141 6.94 1.38 9.27
CA ASP A 141 7.39 0.52 8.16
C ASP A 141 8.81 0.88 7.70
N GLU A 142 9.06 2.19 7.49
CA GLU A 142 10.36 2.65 7.00
C GLU A 142 10.79 4.00 7.60
N PRO A 143 11.43 3.98 8.79
CA PRO A 143 11.81 5.21 9.50
C PRO A 143 12.81 6.09 8.73
N ASP A 144 13.62 5.50 7.85
CA ASP A 144 14.65 6.22 7.09
C ASP A 144 14.13 6.83 5.78
N ALA A 145 12.94 6.44 5.34
CA ALA A 145 12.28 7.03 4.19
C ALA A 145 10.75 6.88 4.29
N PRO A 146 10.09 7.50 5.27
CA PRO A 146 8.70 7.19 5.58
C PRO A 146 7.74 7.69 4.48
N ALA A 147 6.80 6.85 4.07
CA ALA A 147 5.82 7.18 3.04
C ALA A 147 4.76 8.15 3.56
N LEU A 148 4.29 9.05 2.68
CA LEU A 148 3.09 9.83 2.96
C LEU A 148 1.87 8.91 2.93
N VAL A 149 1.15 8.85 4.05
CA VAL A 149 -0.11 8.11 4.19
C VAL A 149 -1.20 9.08 4.58
N THR A 150 -2.40 8.87 4.04
CA THR A 150 -3.61 9.62 4.38
C THR A 150 -4.74 8.66 4.74
N THR A 151 -5.41 8.87 5.86
CA THR A 151 -6.67 8.21 6.18
C THR A 151 -7.83 9.19 6.02
N ILE A 152 -8.88 8.77 5.34
CA ILE A 152 -10.09 9.56 5.10
C ILE A 152 -11.32 8.77 5.52
N PHE A 153 -12.43 9.48 5.68
CA PHE A 153 -13.72 8.89 6.03
C PHE A 153 -14.76 9.26 4.97
N THR A 154 -15.40 8.26 4.38
CA THR A 154 -16.44 8.44 3.36
C THR A 154 -17.79 7.99 3.90
N LEU A 155 -18.86 8.66 3.48
CA LEU A 155 -20.25 8.32 3.81
C LEU A 155 -20.97 7.74 2.58
N THR A 156 -20.28 6.84 1.90
CA THR A 156 -20.77 6.16 0.71
C THR A 156 -20.49 4.67 0.83
N ASP A 157 -21.35 3.85 0.24
CA ASP A 157 -21.20 2.39 0.14
C ASP A 157 -20.21 1.95 -0.95
N ALA A 158 -19.58 2.91 -1.64
CA ALA A 158 -18.54 2.62 -2.61
C ALA A 158 -17.33 1.95 -1.93
N GLU A 159 -16.84 0.86 -2.53
CA GLU A 159 -15.69 0.09 -2.06
C GLU A 159 -14.36 0.73 -2.47
N ALA A 160 -13.27 0.35 -1.78
CA ALA A 160 -11.92 0.93 -1.98
C ALA A 160 -11.46 1.00 -3.45
N HIS A 161 -11.76 -0.04 -4.25
CA HIS A 161 -11.37 -0.11 -5.67
C HIS A 161 -12.08 0.90 -6.58
N GLN A 162 -13.16 1.53 -6.10
CA GLN A 162 -13.92 2.55 -6.83
C GLN A 162 -13.40 3.96 -6.58
N TYR A 163 -12.47 4.13 -5.64
CA TYR A 163 -11.84 5.41 -5.36
C TYR A 163 -10.52 5.54 -6.12
N GLU A 164 -10.18 6.79 -6.40
CA GLU A 164 -8.84 7.18 -6.83
C GLU A 164 -8.36 8.32 -5.95
N ALA A 165 -7.07 8.37 -5.67
CA ALA A 165 -6.48 9.47 -4.92
C ALA A 165 -5.25 10.00 -5.65
N HIS A 166 -5.13 11.33 -5.65
CA HIS A 166 -4.04 12.05 -6.29
C HIS A 166 -3.50 13.12 -5.37
N LEU A 167 -2.18 13.20 -5.29
CA LEU A 167 -1.50 14.29 -4.61
C LEU A 167 -1.22 15.42 -5.60
N PHE A 168 -1.53 16.63 -5.20
CA PHE A 168 -1.22 17.87 -5.93
C PHE A 168 -0.25 18.71 -5.10
N ARG A 169 0.59 19.48 -5.80
CA ARG A 169 1.43 20.54 -5.24
C ARG A 169 1.22 21.79 -6.05
N GLU A 170 0.85 22.90 -5.40
CA GLU A 170 0.59 24.18 -6.07
C GLU A 170 -0.37 24.06 -7.27
N GLY A 171 -1.40 23.22 -7.13
CA GLY A 171 -2.39 22.97 -8.18
C GLY A 171 -1.95 22.03 -9.31
N ALA A 172 -0.69 21.61 -9.36
CA ALA A 172 -0.20 20.61 -10.32
C ALA A 172 -0.27 19.19 -9.73
N ARG A 173 -0.76 18.22 -10.53
CA ARG A 173 -0.81 16.82 -10.10
C ARG A 173 0.62 16.28 -10.00
N LEU A 174 0.99 15.82 -8.81
CA LEU A 174 2.31 15.31 -8.47
C LEU A 174 2.35 13.78 -8.55
N ALA A 175 1.44 13.10 -7.86
CA ALA A 175 1.42 11.65 -7.77
C ALA A 175 0.00 11.08 -7.78
N ARG A 176 -0.13 9.81 -8.16
CA ARG A 176 -1.31 8.99 -7.88
C ARG A 176 -0.99 8.12 -6.66
N ALA A 177 -1.98 7.85 -5.81
CA ALA A 177 -1.83 6.89 -4.73
C ALA A 177 -1.43 5.51 -5.27
N SER A 178 -0.51 4.85 -4.58
CA SER A 178 -0.05 3.50 -4.90
C SER A 178 -1.03 2.44 -4.38
N GLY A 179 -1.70 2.72 -3.26
CA GLY A 179 -2.70 1.83 -2.65
C GLY A 179 -3.85 2.62 -2.02
N ILE A 180 -5.04 2.01 -2.05
CA ILE A 180 -6.22 2.45 -1.30
C ILE A 180 -6.86 1.22 -0.68
N GLU A 181 -6.97 1.22 0.65
CA GLU A 181 -7.47 0.08 1.42
C GLU A 181 -8.58 0.50 2.38
N SER A 182 -9.59 -0.35 2.56
CA SER A 182 -10.63 -0.16 3.57
C SER A 182 -10.16 -0.70 4.92
N ARG A 183 -9.95 0.17 5.90
CA ARG A 183 -9.59 -0.22 7.28
C ARG A 183 -10.82 -0.56 8.11
N TYR A 184 -11.92 0.15 7.89
CA TYR A 184 -13.14 0.01 8.70
C TYR A 184 -14.38 0.37 7.90
N ALA A 185 -15.45 -0.41 8.06
CA ALA A 185 -16.77 -0.06 7.51
C ALA A 185 -17.66 0.56 8.60
N PHE A 186 -18.30 1.68 8.33
CA PHE A 186 -19.36 2.21 9.18
C PHE A 186 -20.66 1.50 8.79
N THR A 187 -21.32 0.87 9.75
CA THR A 187 -22.53 0.08 9.49
C THR A 187 -23.69 0.51 10.36
N ALA A 188 -24.91 0.32 9.87
CA ALA A 188 -26.10 0.30 10.72
C ALA A 188 -26.19 -1.01 11.52
N ASN A 189 -27.16 -1.09 12.44
CA ASN A 189 -27.42 -2.28 13.26
C ASN A 189 -27.84 -3.52 12.47
N ASP A 190 -28.29 -3.36 11.22
CA ASP A 190 -28.60 -4.46 10.28
C ASP A 190 -27.38 -4.95 9.48
N GLY A 191 -26.23 -4.31 9.65
CA GLY A 191 -25.00 -4.61 8.90
C GLY A 191 -24.88 -3.91 7.56
N SER A 192 -25.87 -3.10 7.14
CA SER A 192 -25.76 -2.29 5.94
C SER A 192 -24.63 -1.27 6.07
N VAL A 193 -23.79 -1.17 5.05
CA VAL A 193 -22.65 -0.25 5.02
C VAL A 193 -23.14 1.16 4.70
N LEU A 194 -22.71 2.12 5.49
CA LEU A 194 -23.01 3.54 5.38
C LEU A 194 -21.80 4.36 4.94
N GLY A 195 -20.60 3.78 5.01
CA GLY A 195 -19.36 4.48 4.77
C GLY A 195 -18.13 3.65 5.07
N TYR A 196 -16.95 4.19 4.75
CA TYR A 196 -15.68 3.54 4.98
C TYR A 196 -14.65 4.50 5.56
N GLU A 197 -13.76 3.95 6.37
CA GLU A 197 -12.44 4.51 6.67
C GLU A 197 -11.45 3.93 5.65
N LEU A 198 -10.87 4.80 4.83
CA LEU A 198 -9.96 4.42 3.77
C LEU A 198 -8.55 4.91 4.10
N ALA A 199 -7.57 4.01 4.01
CA ALA A 199 -6.16 4.35 4.05
C ALA A 199 -5.61 4.46 2.62
N ILE A 200 -4.86 5.51 2.38
CA ILE A 200 -4.33 5.89 1.08
C ILE A 200 -2.82 6.06 1.23
N SER A 201 -2.06 5.33 0.42
CA SER A 201 -0.60 5.37 0.45
C SER A 201 -0.04 6.04 -0.81
N PHE A 202 1.03 6.82 -0.64
CA PHE A 202 1.78 7.44 -1.73
C PHE A 202 3.25 7.02 -1.66
N ASP A 203 3.57 5.79 -2.05
CA ASP A 203 4.93 5.24 -1.85
C ASP A 203 6.05 5.98 -2.62
N GLY A 204 5.68 6.74 -3.66
CA GLY A 204 6.60 7.62 -4.39
C GLY A 204 6.78 9.01 -3.75
N VAL A 205 6.11 9.30 -2.63
CA VAL A 205 6.16 10.56 -1.91
C VAL A 205 6.61 10.27 -0.48
N ARG A 206 7.84 10.65 -0.14
CA ARG A 206 8.44 10.35 1.16
C ARG A 206 8.67 11.60 1.98
N GLY A 207 8.69 11.45 3.30
CA GLY A 207 9.04 12.52 4.23
C GLY A 207 10.48 13.00 4.04
N TRP A 208 11.42 12.06 4.04
CA TRP A 208 12.86 12.25 3.82
C TRP A 208 13.45 10.98 3.16
N ASN A 209 14.75 10.98 2.89
CA ASN A 209 15.47 9.79 2.42
C ASN A 209 16.89 9.75 3.00
N ASN A 210 17.06 9.07 4.13
CA ASN A 210 18.40 8.82 4.71
C ASN A 210 19.17 7.74 3.95
N LEU A 211 18.49 6.99 3.08
CA LEU A 211 19.03 5.89 2.28
C LEU A 211 19.57 6.34 0.93
N SER A 212 19.58 7.65 0.64
CA SER A 212 20.01 8.20 -0.66
C SER A 212 21.43 7.78 -1.04
N GLY A 213 22.32 7.57 -0.05
CA GLY A 213 23.69 7.07 -0.27
C GLY A 213 23.75 5.64 -0.82
N SER A 214 22.70 4.85 -0.66
CA SER A 214 22.58 3.49 -1.22
C SER A 214 22.08 3.48 -2.67
N GLY A 215 21.69 4.63 -3.23
CA GLY A 215 21.10 4.76 -4.56
C GLY A 215 19.59 4.51 -4.60
N TRP A 216 18.96 4.23 -3.46
CA TRP A 216 17.53 3.96 -3.39
C TRP A 216 16.67 5.23 -3.31
N GLY A 217 15.49 5.17 -3.93
CA GLY A 217 14.52 6.26 -3.88
C GLY A 217 14.96 7.55 -4.60
N GLY A 218 15.80 7.42 -5.63
CA GLY A 218 16.34 8.56 -6.37
C GLY A 218 15.31 9.34 -7.19
N ASP A 219 14.15 8.73 -7.46
CA ASP A 219 13.03 9.31 -8.19
C ASP A 219 11.86 9.75 -7.29
N TRP A 220 11.97 9.54 -5.98
CA TRP A 220 10.92 9.91 -5.03
C TRP A 220 10.78 11.42 -4.87
N HIS A 221 9.54 11.86 -4.66
CA HIS A 221 9.27 13.21 -4.22
C HIS A 221 9.47 13.32 -2.72
N LEU A 222 10.54 14.00 -2.29
CA LEU A 222 10.84 14.21 -0.88
C LEU A 222 10.17 15.48 -0.37
N LEU A 223 9.28 15.35 0.61
CA LEU A 223 8.58 16.47 1.22
C LEU A 223 9.55 17.41 1.93
N ASP A 224 10.55 16.88 2.65
CA ASP A 224 11.52 17.72 3.37
C ASP A 224 12.40 18.61 2.49
N ALA A 225 12.50 18.30 1.19
CA ALA A 225 13.20 19.09 0.20
C ALA A 225 12.28 20.00 -0.63
N ASN A 226 10.97 19.92 -0.42
CA ASN A 226 9.97 20.54 -1.29
C ASN A 226 8.86 21.22 -0.47
N ASP A 227 9.16 22.39 0.09
CA ASP A 227 8.15 23.25 0.72
C ASP A 227 7.04 23.66 -0.28
N GLY A 228 5.86 23.97 0.25
CA GLY A 228 4.73 24.49 -0.51
C GLY A 228 3.37 23.98 -0.03
N HIS A 229 2.33 24.35 -0.76
CA HIS A 229 0.97 23.89 -0.54
C HIS A 229 0.67 22.59 -1.28
N TYR A 230 0.13 21.63 -0.56
CA TYR A 230 -0.21 20.30 -1.05
C TYR A 230 -1.70 19.99 -0.84
N GLU A 231 -2.24 19.15 -1.71
CA GLU A 231 -3.63 18.70 -1.61
C GLU A 231 -3.73 17.22 -2.00
N VAL A 232 -4.31 16.40 -1.13
CA VAL A 232 -4.81 15.08 -1.53
C VAL A 232 -6.23 15.24 -2.05
N LYS A 233 -6.46 14.87 -3.30
CA LYS A 233 -7.80 14.86 -3.91
C LYS A 233 -8.25 13.44 -4.10
N VAL A 234 -9.42 13.13 -3.55
CA VAL A 234 -10.02 11.80 -3.61
C VAL A 234 -11.20 11.87 -4.55
N LEU A 235 -11.25 10.95 -5.50
CA LEU A 235 -12.30 10.81 -6.47
C LEU A 235 -13.06 9.53 -6.24
N CYS A 236 -14.35 9.55 -6.51
CA CYS A 236 -15.19 8.37 -6.65
C CYS A 236 -16.07 8.58 -7.89
N ALA A 237 -16.18 7.56 -8.74
CA ALA A 237 -16.90 7.66 -10.02
C ALA A 237 -16.51 8.91 -10.85
N SER A 238 -15.20 9.18 -10.95
CA SER A 238 -14.61 10.33 -11.67
C SER A 238 -15.01 11.72 -11.15
N ARG A 239 -15.55 11.82 -9.93
CA ARG A 239 -15.85 13.10 -9.27
C ARG A 239 -15.00 13.26 -8.04
N VAL A 240 -14.41 14.44 -7.85
CA VAL A 240 -13.74 14.77 -6.59
C VAL A 240 -14.79 14.81 -5.50
N ILE A 241 -14.63 13.96 -4.48
CA ILE A 241 -15.52 13.89 -3.31
C ILE A 241 -14.90 14.57 -2.10
N LEU A 242 -13.57 14.58 -2.01
CA LEU A 242 -12.83 15.10 -0.86
C LEU A 242 -11.53 15.77 -1.30
N VAL A 243 -11.18 16.86 -0.62
CA VAL A 243 -9.88 17.52 -0.72
C VAL A 243 -9.30 17.69 0.68
N VAL A 244 -8.08 17.20 0.89
CA VAL A 244 -7.31 17.34 2.13
C VAL A 244 -6.12 18.25 1.86
N PRO A 245 -6.22 19.55 2.19
CA PRO A 245 -5.09 20.47 2.08
C PRO A 245 -4.11 20.30 3.24
N PHE A 246 -2.83 20.45 2.94
CA PHE A 246 -1.77 20.57 3.95
C PHE A 246 -0.59 21.38 3.39
N GLU A 247 0.24 21.90 4.27
CA GLU A 247 1.43 22.66 3.90
C GLU A 247 2.68 21.86 4.26
N VAL A 248 3.75 22.05 3.50
CA VAL A 248 5.11 21.71 3.94
C VAL A 248 5.90 22.99 4.08
N ALA A 249 6.40 23.27 5.28
CA ALA A 249 7.19 24.46 5.56
C ALA A 249 8.43 24.09 6.37
N ALA A 250 9.59 24.57 5.92
CA ALA A 250 10.90 24.21 6.48
C ALA A 250 11.10 22.68 6.55
N GLY A 251 10.64 21.98 5.52
CA GLY A 251 10.70 20.52 5.39
C GLY A 251 9.80 19.75 6.35
N ARG A 252 8.83 20.42 6.99
CA ARG A 252 7.90 19.83 7.95
C ARG A 252 6.48 19.85 7.44
N LEU A 253 5.74 18.76 7.63
CA LEU A 253 4.29 18.77 7.47
C LEU A 253 3.66 19.76 8.46
N VAL A 254 2.86 20.67 7.94
CA VAL A 254 2.08 21.67 8.67
C VAL A 254 0.62 21.50 8.28
N ALA A 255 -0.23 21.28 9.27
CA ALA A 255 -1.68 21.23 9.11
C ALA A 255 -2.35 22.10 10.17
N THR A 256 -3.57 22.56 9.90
CA THR A 256 -4.34 23.47 10.78
C THR A 256 -4.86 22.82 12.06
N GLY A 257 -4.89 21.49 12.13
CA GLY A 257 -5.45 20.77 13.28
C GLY A 257 -4.44 20.36 14.35
N ARG A 258 -4.56 19.13 14.84
CA ARG A 258 -3.80 18.63 16.01
C ARG A 258 -2.96 17.40 15.64
N VAL A 259 -1.92 17.15 16.43
CA VAL A 259 -1.11 15.94 16.32
C VAL A 259 -1.53 14.94 17.38
N GLU A 260 -1.69 13.67 17.00
CA GLU A 260 -1.94 12.56 17.91
C GLU A 260 -0.92 11.43 17.66
N LEU A 261 -0.59 10.67 18.71
CA LEU A 261 0.20 9.45 18.57
C LEU A 261 -0.64 8.39 17.85
N ASP A 262 -0.06 7.70 16.87
CA ASP A 262 -0.66 6.54 16.23
C ASP A 262 0.38 5.40 16.21
N PRO A 263 0.19 4.32 16.98
CA PRO A 263 1.17 3.23 17.01
C PRO A 263 1.39 2.53 15.66
N ALA A 264 0.49 2.66 14.70
CA ALA A 264 0.63 2.05 13.38
C ALA A 264 1.54 2.84 12.43
N VAL A 265 1.65 4.16 12.63
CA VAL A 265 2.40 5.06 11.72
C VAL A 265 3.31 6.06 12.44
N GLY A 266 3.41 5.99 13.77
CA GLY A 266 4.13 6.93 14.63
C GLY A 266 3.24 8.06 15.13
N ALA A 267 2.89 9.02 14.27
CA ALA A 267 1.98 10.10 14.61
C ALA A 267 1.13 10.54 13.42
N VAL A 268 -0.08 11.03 13.72
CA VAL A 268 -1.02 11.54 12.74
C VAL A 268 -1.30 13.02 12.97
N LEU A 269 -1.36 13.76 11.87
CA LEU A 269 -1.89 15.11 11.79
C LEU A 269 -3.37 15.02 11.43
N VAL A 270 -4.23 15.44 12.35
CA VAL A 270 -5.66 15.61 12.10
C VAL A 270 -5.84 16.89 11.28
N ALA A 271 -6.17 16.75 10.00
CA ALA A 271 -6.35 17.85 9.06
C ALA A 271 -7.83 18.03 8.70
N ASP A 272 -8.21 19.26 8.38
CA ASP A 272 -9.53 19.55 7.84
C ASP A 272 -9.66 18.94 6.44
N ALA A 273 -10.79 18.29 6.17
CA ALA A 273 -11.12 17.74 4.86
C ALA A 273 -12.39 18.38 4.33
N PHE A 274 -12.37 18.82 3.07
CA PHE A 274 -13.47 19.54 2.45
C PHE A 274 -14.13 18.69 1.38
N GLY A 275 -15.46 18.59 1.44
CA GLY A 275 -16.25 18.07 0.32
C GLY A 275 -16.17 19.03 -0.87
N SER A 276 -15.89 18.51 -2.08
CA SER A 276 -15.96 19.30 -3.31
C SER A 276 -17.42 19.53 -3.70
N THR A 277 -18.09 20.48 -3.06
CA THR A 277 -19.40 20.96 -3.52
C THR A 277 -19.19 22.00 -4.62
N ALA A 278 -19.19 21.54 -5.87
CA ALA A 278 -19.58 22.40 -6.97
C ALA A 278 -21.04 22.84 -6.74
N GLY A 279 -21.25 23.98 -6.07
CA GLY A 279 -22.55 24.66 -5.99
C GLY A 279 -23.15 24.94 -4.61
N GLN A 280 -22.46 24.76 -3.49
CA GLN A 280 -22.92 25.29 -2.20
C GLN A 280 -21.86 26.16 -1.51
N THR A 281 -21.81 27.42 -1.94
CA THR A 281 -21.36 28.52 -1.07
C THR A 281 -22.36 28.71 0.05
N GLY A 282 -22.19 27.94 1.12
CA GLY A 282 -22.95 28.06 2.35
C GLY A 282 -22.08 27.63 3.51
N SER A 283 -21.43 28.61 4.15
CA SER A 283 -20.96 28.43 5.52
C SER A 283 -22.12 27.87 6.34
N LEU A 284 -21.93 26.75 7.03
CA LEU A 284 -22.75 26.39 8.19
C LEU A 284 -22.02 26.89 9.45
N PRO A 285 -22.44 28.01 10.06
CA PRO A 285 -22.08 28.32 11.43
C PRO A 285 -22.99 27.49 12.33
N GLY A 286 -22.41 26.50 13.02
CA GLY A 286 -23.13 25.69 13.98
C GLY A 286 -22.33 24.45 14.37
N THR A 287 -21.48 24.61 15.38
CA THR A 287 -20.86 23.53 16.17
C THR A 287 -21.84 22.37 16.39
N ARG A 288 -21.69 21.28 15.62
CA ARG A 288 -22.26 19.97 15.93
C ARG A 288 -21.15 19.15 16.57
N THR A 289 -21.18 19.12 17.91
CA THR A 289 -20.15 18.54 18.77
C THR A 289 -20.34 17.03 18.90
N PHE A 290 -19.56 16.25 18.16
CA PHE A 290 -18.70 15.28 18.85
C PHE A 290 -17.47 16.07 19.30
N SER A 291 -17.56 16.69 20.48
CA SER A 291 -16.35 17.08 21.18
C SER A 291 -15.82 15.78 21.76
N ALA A 292 -14.69 15.27 21.29
CA ALA A 292 -13.84 14.52 22.20
C ALA A 292 -13.60 15.50 23.36
N GLY A 293 -14.28 15.27 24.49
CA GLY A 293 -14.58 16.27 25.51
C GLY A 293 -13.38 16.73 26.34
N ASP A 294 -12.15 16.59 25.85
CA ASP A 294 -10.96 16.82 26.65
C ASP A 294 -10.01 17.86 26.03
N PRO A 295 -9.39 18.72 26.87
CA PRO A 295 -8.16 19.42 26.49
C PRO A 295 -7.07 18.40 26.12
N PRO A 296 -6.09 18.78 25.28
CA PRO A 296 -5.07 17.87 24.77
C PRO A 296 -4.44 17.06 25.91
N ALA A 297 -4.43 15.73 25.77
CA ALA A 297 -3.71 14.85 26.65
C ALA A 297 -2.27 15.36 26.81
N ALA A 298 -1.77 15.40 28.05
CA ALA A 298 -0.53 16.08 28.40
C ALA A 298 0.74 15.45 27.80
N HIS A 299 0.65 14.39 26.99
CA HIS A 299 1.77 13.70 26.36
C HIS A 299 1.39 13.28 24.93
N GLY A 300 1.23 14.25 24.02
CA GLY A 300 1.02 13.99 22.59
C GLY A 300 2.36 13.91 21.84
N ALA A 301 2.48 12.95 20.92
CA ALA A 301 3.54 13.00 19.92
C ALA A 301 3.33 14.24 19.05
N THR A 302 4.36 15.05 18.86
CA THR A 302 4.32 16.19 17.94
C THR A 302 4.81 15.80 16.56
N VAL A 303 4.53 16.59 15.51
CA VAL A 303 5.14 16.36 14.20
C VAL A 303 6.66 16.43 14.30
N ASP A 304 7.19 17.24 15.23
CA ASP A 304 8.62 17.31 15.52
C ASP A 304 9.14 16.00 16.13
N ASP A 305 8.29 15.15 16.69
CA ASP A 305 8.70 13.84 17.22
C ASP A 305 8.95 12.87 16.08
N VAL A 306 8.09 12.90 15.05
CA VAL A 306 8.28 12.20 13.77
C VAL A 306 9.59 12.66 13.12
N TYR A 307 9.84 13.97 13.04
CA TYR A 307 11.11 14.49 12.52
C TYR A 307 12.31 14.30 13.48
N ARG A 308 12.08 14.11 14.79
CA ARG A 308 13.14 13.73 15.73
C ARG A 308 13.58 12.29 15.51
N LEU A 309 12.70 11.38 15.08
CA LEU A 309 13.10 10.02 14.68
C LEU A 309 14.14 10.06 13.54
N ARG A 310 13.97 10.94 12.54
CA ARG A 310 14.99 11.20 11.52
C ARG A 310 16.34 11.60 12.13
N ALA A 311 16.33 12.53 13.10
CA ALA A 311 17.56 12.99 13.76
C ALA A 311 18.16 11.92 14.67
N ALA A 312 17.33 11.08 15.27
CA ALA A 312 17.75 9.94 16.09
C ALA A 312 18.38 8.85 15.23
N GLY A 313 17.85 8.56 14.04
CA GLY A 313 18.50 7.71 13.03
C GLY A 313 19.90 8.26 12.71
N ALA A 314 19.97 9.53 12.29
CA ALA A 314 21.24 10.20 11.95
C ALA A 314 22.24 10.32 13.14
N ALA A 315 21.76 10.35 14.39
CA ALA A 315 22.61 10.46 15.59
C ALA A 315 22.98 9.10 16.21
N ALA A 316 22.11 8.08 16.10
CA ALA A 316 22.41 6.69 16.44
C ALA A 316 23.45 6.15 15.45
N ASP A 317 23.31 6.51 14.18
CA ASP A 317 24.31 6.38 13.13
C ASP A 317 25.67 6.98 13.49
N ALA A 318 25.68 8.13 14.15
CA ALA A 318 26.90 8.79 14.60
C ALA A 318 27.45 8.23 15.93
N ARG A 319 26.63 7.55 16.75
CA ARG A 319 26.99 7.06 18.11
C ARG A 319 27.24 5.55 18.20
N ALA A 320 26.66 4.75 17.30
CA ALA A 320 26.96 3.33 17.16
C ALA A 320 28.36 3.07 16.57
N ALA A 321 29.04 4.13 16.11
CA ALA A 321 30.45 4.10 15.74
C ALA A 321 31.36 4.06 16.99
N GLY A 322 31.30 2.95 17.72
CA GLY A 322 32.38 2.52 18.60
C GLY A 322 33.51 1.92 17.75
N ASP A 323 34.71 2.51 17.85
CA ASP A 323 36.00 2.06 17.30
C ASP A 323 35.94 1.24 15.99
N VAL A 324 35.50 1.89 14.92
CA VAL A 324 35.78 1.46 13.54
C VAL A 324 36.79 2.45 12.93
N PRO A 325 37.80 2.01 12.16
CA PRO A 325 38.86 2.89 11.70
C PRO A 325 38.31 3.90 10.67
N GLY A 326 38.22 5.17 11.04
CA GLY A 326 37.87 6.29 10.15
C GLY A 326 36.38 6.43 9.80
N ASP A 327 35.91 7.68 9.76
CA ASP A 327 34.51 8.06 9.53
C ASP A 327 33.90 7.49 8.23
N GLU A 328 34.73 7.31 7.20
CA GLU A 328 34.30 6.80 5.88
C GLU A 328 33.99 5.29 5.93
N THR A 329 34.82 4.49 6.62
CA THR A 329 34.62 3.04 6.76
C THR A 329 33.40 2.73 7.63
N ALA A 330 33.10 3.55 8.65
CA ALA A 330 31.91 3.38 9.50
C ALA A 330 30.59 3.65 8.75
N ALA A 331 30.58 4.62 7.83
CA ALA A 331 29.42 4.89 6.99
C ALA A 331 29.20 3.77 5.95
N SER A 332 30.27 3.32 5.30
CA SER A 332 30.21 2.19 4.37
C SER A 332 29.79 0.88 5.04
N PHE A 333 30.20 0.68 6.31
CA PHE A 333 29.82 -0.49 7.09
C PHE A 333 28.33 -0.53 7.42
N ARG A 334 27.73 0.58 7.85
CA ARG A 334 26.28 0.67 8.10
C ARG A 334 25.48 0.48 6.82
N ALA A 335 25.88 1.16 5.74
CA ALA A 335 25.27 0.96 4.44
C ALA A 335 25.37 -0.50 3.95
N LEU A 336 26.46 -1.21 4.27
CA LEU A 336 26.57 -2.64 3.99
C LEU A 336 25.54 -3.47 4.79
N LEU A 337 25.37 -3.18 6.09
CA LEU A 337 24.41 -3.87 6.96
C LEU A 337 22.97 -3.72 6.47
N ASP A 338 22.52 -2.48 6.26
CA ASP A 338 21.15 -2.18 5.81
C ASP A 338 20.85 -2.82 4.44
N ARG A 339 21.87 -2.82 3.56
CA ARG A 339 21.78 -3.45 2.24
C ARG A 339 21.64 -4.96 2.35
N ALA A 340 22.44 -5.58 3.22
CA ALA A 340 22.44 -7.01 3.42
C ALA A 340 21.17 -7.51 4.10
N GLU A 341 20.71 -6.82 5.14
CA GLU A 341 19.47 -7.15 5.87
C GLU A 341 18.25 -7.11 4.94
N ARG A 342 18.14 -6.06 4.12
CA ARG A 342 17.10 -5.97 3.09
C ARG A 342 17.16 -7.12 2.09
N LEU A 343 18.33 -7.40 1.52
CA LEU A 343 18.48 -8.51 0.57
C LEU A 343 18.07 -9.85 1.19
N ILE A 344 18.44 -10.08 2.44
CA ILE A 344 18.10 -11.28 3.19
C ILE A 344 16.60 -11.35 3.47
N ALA A 345 16.01 -10.30 4.05
CA ALA A 345 14.60 -10.27 4.43
C ALA A 345 13.66 -10.41 3.23
N THR A 346 14.00 -9.75 2.11
CA THR A 346 13.16 -9.76 0.92
C THR A 346 13.34 -11.03 0.08
N TRP A 347 14.56 -11.54 -0.06
CA TRP A 347 14.86 -12.49 -1.14
C TRP A 347 15.42 -13.84 -0.71
N GLU A 348 15.91 -14.00 0.53
CA GLU A 348 16.57 -15.24 0.93
C GLU A 348 15.60 -16.44 0.85
N HIS A 349 14.37 -16.28 1.34
CA HIS A 349 13.36 -17.33 1.30
C HIS A 349 12.96 -17.70 -0.14
N ASP A 350 12.86 -16.71 -1.02
CA ASP A 350 12.30 -16.88 -2.37
C ASP A 350 13.33 -17.32 -3.41
N LEU A 351 14.62 -17.04 -3.18
CA LEU A 351 15.70 -17.42 -4.08
C LEU A 351 16.45 -18.66 -3.60
N VAL A 352 16.71 -18.79 -2.30
CA VAL A 352 17.57 -19.84 -1.76
C VAL A 352 16.73 -21.10 -1.46
N GLY A 353 16.96 -22.16 -2.23
CA GLY A 353 16.35 -23.48 -2.00
C GLY A 353 15.21 -23.85 -2.97
N THR A 354 14.77 -22.94 -3.83
CA THR A 354 13.79 -23.24 -4.90
C THR A 354 14.49 -23.84 -6.13
N LEU A 355 13.97 -24.96 -6.64
CA LEU A 355 14.42 -25.58 -7.90
C LEU A 355 13.28 -25.46 -8.95
N GLY A 356 13.64 -25.20 -10.21
CA GLY A 356 12.72 -24.79 -11.28
C GLY A 356 11.68 -25.83 -11.74
N PRO A 357 10.86 -25.50 -12.77
CA PRO A 357 10.95 -24.34 -13.66
C PRO A 357 10.51 -23.01 -13.01
N PHE A 358 11.01 -21.90 -13.56
CA PHE A 358 10.74 -20.55 -13.07
C PHE A 358 9.91 -19.77 -14.08
N ASP A 359 8.95 -18.98 -13.61
CA ASP A 359 8.18 -18.08 -14.46
C ASP A 359 8.91 -16.75 -14.73
N ASN A 360 8.38 -15.93 -15.64
CA ASN A 360 9.00 -14.68 -16.04
C ASN A 360 9.08 -13.65 -14.90
N ALA A 361 8.10 -13.63 -13.99
CA ALA A 361 8.14 -12.73 -12.83
C ALA A 361 9.26 -13.12 -11.86
N GLN A 362 9.49 -14.42 -11.67
CA GLN A 362 10.58 -14.95 -10.86
C GLN A 362 11.97 -14.70 -11.48
N VAL A 363 12.07 -14.65 -12.81
CA VAL A 363 13.29 -14.27 -13.54
C VAL A 363 13.57 -12.78 -13.42
N LEU A 364 12.56 -11.92 -13.60
CA LEU A 364 12.68 -10.46 -13.40
C LEU A 364 13.09 -10.12 -11.96
N GLY A 365 12.55 -10.82 -10.97
CA GLY A 365 12.99 -10.69 -9.57
C GLY A 365 14.47 -11.07 -9.39
N ALA A 366 14.94 -12.14 -10.03
CA ALA A 366 16.35 -12.54 -9.98
C ALA A 366 17.27 -11.54 -10.70
N GLU A 367 16.82 -10.95 -11.82
CA GLU A 367 17.54 -9.88 -12.52
C GLU A 367 17.68 -8.63 -11.65
N ALA A 368 16.59 -8.21 -10.98
CA ALA A 368 16.62 -7.10 -10.05
C ALA A 368 17.64 -7.35 -8.92
N VAL A 369 17.65 -8.55 -8.33
CA VAL A 369 18.64 -8.92 -7.31
C VAL A 369 20.07 -8.90 -7.84
N LEU A 370 20.33 -9.38 -9.06
CA LEU A 370 21.68 -9.33 -9.63
C LEU A 370 22.15 -7.93 -9.97
N ALA A 371 21.26 -7.01 -10.32
CA ALA A 371 21.59 -5.59 -10.53
C ALA A 371 22.17 -4.96 -9.25
N GLU A 372 21.74 -5.42 -8.08
CA GLU A 372 22.19 -4.93 -6.77
C GLU A 372 23.63 -5.35 -6.41
N ARG A 373 24.18 -6.38 -7.10
CA ARG A 373 25.44 -7.04 -6.75
C ARG A 373 26.65 -6.11 -6.79
N ALA A 374 26.72 -5.24 -7.79
CA ALA A 374 27.85 -4.32 -7.93
C ALA A 374 27.89 -3.30 -6.78
N GLY A 375 26.72 -2.73 -6.43
CA GLY A 375 26.58 -1.80 -5.32
C GLY A 375 26.88 -2.47 -3.97
N TYR A 376 26.39 -3.69 -3.77
CA TYR A 376 26.72 -4.47 -2.57
C TYR A 376 28.23 -4.73 -2.43
N ARG A 377 28.90 -5.14 -3.51
CA ARG A 377 30.34 -5.40 -3.49
C ARG A 377 31.16 -4.16 -3.21
N ALA A 378 30.79 -3.01 -3.78
CA ALA A 378 31.46 -1.76 -3.49
C ALA A 378 31.38 -1.40 -1.99
N LEU A 379 30.22 -1.62 -1.36
CA LEU A 379 30.05 -1.44 0.08
C LEU A 379 30.83 -2.47 0.90
N ALA A 380 30.85 -3.73 0.47
CA ALA A 380 31.60 -4.80 1.12
C ALA A 380 33.12 -4.54 1.08
N ASP A 381 33.63 -4.06 -0.06
CA ASP A 381 35.03 -3.67 -0.26
C ASP A 381 35.39 -2.44 0.59
N ALA A 382 34.51 -1.43 0.63
CA ALA A 382 34.70 -0.25 1.46
C ALA A 382 34.67 -0.57 2.97
N ALA A 383 33.96 -1.64 3.35
CA ALA A 383 33.93 -2.18 4.71
C ALA A 383 34.89 -3.38 4.93
N ALA A 384 35.85 -3.62 4.03
CA ALA A 384 36.74 -4.79 4.11
C ALA A 384 37.65 -4.80 5.34
N ALA A 385 37.87 -3.63 5.96
CA ALA A 385 38.62 -3.50 7.20
C ALA A 385 37.89 -4.08 8.43
N VAL A 386 36.58 -4.34 8.32
CA VAL A 386 35.79 -4.97 9.39
C VAL A 386 36.02 -6.48 9.38
N PRO A 387 36.51 -7.08 10.49
CA PRO A 387 36.71 -8.51 10.60
C PRO A 387 35.42 -9.31 10.42
N ASP A 388 35.52 -10.50 9.82
CA ASP A 388 34.37 -11.38 9.59
C ASP A 388 33.72 -11.89 10.89
N ASP A 389 34.46 -11.94 12.00
CA ASP A 389 33.96 -12.32 13.32
C ASP A 389 33.31 -11.16 14.09
N HIS A 390 33.23 -9.96 13.49
CA HIS A 390 32.56 -8.83 14.08
C HIS A 390 31.06 -9.15 14.30
N PRO A 391 30.56 -9.04 15.54
CA PRO A 391 29.18 -9.37 15.86
C PRO A 391 28.23 -8.31 15.31
N VAL A 392 27.14 -8.76 14.70
CA VAL A 392 26.08 -7.89 14.17
C VAL A 392 24.73 -8.55 14.41
N ASP A 393 23.68 -7.74 14.50
CA ASP A 393 22.30 -8.22 14.60
C ASP A 393 21.60 -7.98 13.27
N VAL A 394 20.91 -9.00 12.74
CA VAL A 394 20.13 -8.93 11.50
C VAL A 394 18.73 -9.45 11.80
N ASN A 395 17.70 -8.63 11.62
CA ASN A 395 16.33 -8.94 12.02
C ASN A 395 16.24 -9.46 13.46
N THR A 396 16.99 -8.85 14.39
CA THR A 396 17.10 -9.26 15.81
C THR A 396 17.75 -10.63 16.07
N VAL A 397 18.34 -11.26 15.05
CA VAL A 397 19.09 -12.51 15.17
C VAL A 397 20.60 -12.19 15.22
N PRO A 398 21.30 -12.56 16.31
CA PRO A 398 22.74 -12.38 16.41
C PRO A 398 23.47 -13.22 15.36
N THR A 399 24.38 -12.59 14.63
CA THR A 399 25.20 -13.21 13.59
C THR A 399 26.57 -12.51 13.51
N THR A 400 27.32 -12.79 12.46
CA THR A 400 28.64 -12.19 12.19
C THR A 400 28.68 -11.60 10.79
N ILE A 401 29.59 -10.64 10.56
CA ILE A 401 29.77 -10.04 9.24
C ILE A 401 30.15 -11.06 8.16
N GLY A 402 30.99 -12.04 8.49
CA GLY A 402 31.34 -13.10 7.55
C GLY A 402 30.13 -13.92 7.15
N GLU A 403 29.25 -14.22 8.11
CA GLU A 403 28.01 -14.98 7.86
C GLU A 403 27.02 -14.17 7.02
N LEU A 404 26.82 -12.90 7.35
CA LEU A 404 26.02 -11.97 6.55
C LEU A 404 26.50 -11.91 5.09
N ARG A 405 27.81 -11.71 4.88
CA ARG A 405 28.43 -11.67 3.54
C ARG A 405 28.19 -12.96 2.77
N SER A 406 28.31 -14.10 3.45
CA SER A 406 28.12 -15.42 2.87
C SER A 406 26.67 -15.65 2.44
N ARG A 407 25.69 -15.23 3.26
CA ARG A 407 24.26 -15.32 2.94
C ARG A 407 23.89 -14.48 1.73
N VAL A 408 24.37 -13.23 1.67
CA VAL A 408 24.09 -12.35 0.51
C VAL A 408 24.75 -12.88 -0.77
N GLU A 409 25.98 -13.39 -0.74
CA GLU A 409 26.57 -14.02 -1.94
C GLU A 409 25.83 -15.31 -2.34
N ALA A 410 25.25 -16.05 -1.40
CA ALA A 410 24.37 -17.19 -1.73
C ALA A 410 23.10 -16.75 -2.44
N ILE A 411 22.51 -15.62 -2.06
CA ILE A 411 21.36 -15.00 -2.74
C ILE A 411 21.74 -14.61 -4.19
N PHE A 412 22.87 -13.94 -4.40
CA PHE A 412 23.34 -13.61 -5.76
C PHE A 412 23.64 -14.85 -6.60
N ALA A 413 24.22 -15.89 -5.99
CA ALA A 413 24.47 -17.15 -6.68
C ALA A 413 23.15 -17.82 -7.10
N ALA A 414 22.15 -17.85 -6.21
CA ALA A 414 20.83 -18.39 -6.51
C ALA A 414 20.11 -17.62 -7.63
N ALA A 415 20.17 -16.29 -7.61
CA ALA A 415 19.64 -15.44 -8.68
C ALA A 415 20.31 -15.73 -10.04
N ALA A 416 21.64 -15.83 -10.08
CA ALA A 416 22.37 -16.17 -11.30
C ALA A 416 22.02 -17.55 -11.85
N VAL A 417 21.87 -18.55 -10.96
CA VAL A 417 21.41 -19.89 -11.34
C VAL A 417 20.01 -19.84 -11.93
N ARG A 418 19.09 -19.09 -11.32
CA ARG A 418 17.70 -18.94 -11.80
C ARG A 418 17.64 -18.38 -13.22
N ILE A 419 18.37 -17.30 -13.50
CA ILE A 419 18.45 -16.70 -14.85
C ILE A 419 19.09 -17.68 -15.85
N SER A 420 20.18 -18.34 -15.47
CA SER A 420 20.83 -19.33 -16.33
C SER A 420 19.91 -20.51 -16.67
N CYS A 421 19.15 -21.01 -15.69
CA CYS A 421 18.18 -22.07 -15.90
C CYS A 421 17.02 -21.63 -16.80
N ALA A 422 16.54 -20.39 -16.67
CA ALA A 422 15.53 -19.84 -17.57
C ALA A 422 16.03 -19.79 -19.03
N GLY A 423 17.26 -19.31 -19.26
CA GLY A 423 17.87 -19.29 -20.59
C GLY A 423 18.16 -20.69 -21.15
N GLN A 424 18.48 -21.66 -20.30
CA GLN A 424 18.60 -23.07 -20.70
C GLN A 424 17.25 -23.68 -21.08
N ASN A 425 16.19 -23.42 -20.31
CA ASN A 425 14.84 -23.87 -20.64
C ASN A 425 14.38 -23.29 -21.99
N GLU A 426 14.59 -21.99 -22.21
CA GLU A 426 14.28 -21.33 -23.49
C GLU A 426 15.07 -21.94 -24.66
N SER A 427 16.36 -22.25 -24.44
CA SER A 427 17.20 -22.94 -25.41
C SER A 427 16.73 -24.38 -25.69
N ASP A 428 16.33 -25.11 -24.66
CA ASP A 428 15.87 -26.50 -24.74
C ASP A 428 14.51 -26.60 -25.43
N GLU A 429 13.60 -25.65 -25.18
CA GLU A 429 12.31 -25.54 -25.88
C GLU A 429 12.50 -25.19 -27.37
N ARG A 430 13.51 -24.37 -27.72
CA ARG A 430 13.82 -23.99 -29.10
C ARG A 430 14.67 -25.02 -29.84
N ALA A 431 15.37 -25.92 -29.15
CA ALA A 431 16.29 -26.88 -29.74
C ALA A 431 15.62 -27.82 -30.79
N PRO A 432 14.41 -28.38 -30.56
CA PRO A 432 13.72 -29.18 -31.57
C PRO A 432 13.43 -28.41 -32.86
N TYR A 433 13.10 -27.12 -32.77
CA TYR A 433 12.85 -26.26 -33.93
C TYR A 433 14.15 -25.93 -34.67
N ARG A 434 15.20 -25.53 -33.96
CA ARG A 434 16.52 -25.22 -34.54
C ARG A 434 17.19 -26.44 -35.20
N ALA A 435 16.85 -27.66 -34.77
CA ALA A 435 17.34 -28.89 -35.39
C ALA A 435 16.74 -29.16 -36.79
N LEU A 436 15.55 -28.61 -37.07
CA LEU A 436 14.80 -28.87 -38.31
C LEU A 436 14.79 -27.69 -39.29
N LEU A 437 14.98 -26.47 -38.80
CA LEU A 437 14.97 -25.25 -39.60
C LEU A 437 16.39 -24.88 -40.07
N THR A 438 16.51 -24.38 -41.29
CA THR A 438 17.79 -23.94 -41.88
C THR A 438 17.59 -22.71 -42.75
N GLY A 439 18.66 -21.97 -43.04
CA GLY A 439 18.61 -20.79 -43.92
C GLY A 439 17.68 -19.70 -43.40
N ASP A 440 16.92 -19.07 -44.30
CA ASP A 440 16.04 -17.93 -43.96
C ASP A 440 14.89 -18.34 -43.03
N ARG A 441 14.44 -19.60 -43.07
CA ARG A 441 13.46 -20.12 -42.10
C ARG A 441 13.96 -20.07 -40.67
N LEU A 442 15.22 -20.42 -40.45
CA LEU A 442 15.81 -20.36 -39.12
C LEU A 442 15.94 -18.90 -38.67
N ALA A 443 16.36 -18.00 -39.56
CA ALA A 443 16.44 -16.57 -39.26
C ALA A 443 15.07 -15.98 -38.88
N VAL A 444 14.02 -16.30 -39.63
CA VAL A 444 12.65 -15.84 -39.32
C VAL A 444 12.16 -16.40 -37.99
N PHE A 445 12.48 -17.66 -37.66
CA PHE A 445 12.14 -18.28 -36.38
C PHE A 445 12.89 -17.66 -35.20
N ASP A 446 14.19 -17.37 -35.35
CA ASP A 446 14.97 -16.73 -34.30
C ASP A 446 14.48 -15.30 -34.03
N ASP A 447 13.97 -14.59 -35.05
CA ASP A 447 13.33 -13.28 -34.90
C ASP A 447 11.90 -13.36 -34.32
N HIS A 448 11.20 -14.49 -34.49
CA HIS A 448 9.80 -14.68 -34.07
C HIS A 448 9.57 -16.07 -33.45
N PRO A 449 10.15 -16.42 -32.30
CA PRO A 449 10.18 -17.79 -31.79
C PRO A 449 8.79 -18.33 -31.41
N ALA A 450 8.53 -19.62 -31.65
CA ALA A 450 7.20 -20.25 -31.46
C ALA A 450 6.60 -20.18 -30.04
N PRO A 451 7.38 -20.16 -28.94
CA PRO A 451 6.82 -19.91 -27.60
C PRO A 451 6.17 -18.54 -27.46
N ASP A 452 6.62 -17.57 -28.26
CA ASP A 452 6.19 -16.17 -28.20
C ASP A 452 5.22 -15.79 -29.35
N PHE A 453 5.15 -16.63 -30.40
CA PHE A 453 4.34 -16.38 -31.60
C PHE A 453 3.57 -17.62 -32.07
N LEU A 454 2.27 -17.45 -32.33
CA LEU A 454 1.42 -18.49 -32.91
C LEU A 454 1.60 -18.56 -34.43
N TYR A 455 2.20 -19.65 -34.91
CA TYR A 455 2.40 -19.92 -36.32
C TYR A 455 1.19 -20.54 -36.98
N THR A 456 0.80 -20.04 -38.15
CA THR A 456 -0.30 -20.58 -38.94
C THR A 456 0.08 -20.75 -40.41
N THR A 457 -0.57 -21.70 -41.10
CA THR A 457 -0.48 -21.83 -42.57
C THR A 457 -1.57 -21.00 -43.27
N VAL A 458 -1.61 -21.09 -44.61
CA VAL A 458 -2.73 -20.58 -45.42
C VAL A 458 -4.06 -21.05 -44.81
N GLY A 459 -5.00 -20.11 -44.62
CA GLY A 459 -6.30 -20.40 -44.03
C GLY A 459 -6.33 -20.48 -42.50
N ARG A 460 -5.27 -20.01 -41.81
CA ARG A 460 -5.18 -19.91 -40.33
C ARG A 460 -5.20 -21.27 -39.61
N ARG A 461 -4.69 -22.33 -40.25
CA ARG A 461 -4.46 -23.61 -39.55
C ARG A 461 -3.24 -23.46 -38.66
N LEU A 462 -3.41 -23.73 -37.35
CA LEU A 462 -2.32 -23.69 -36.39
C LEU A 462 -1.24 -24.72 -36.75
N ILE A 463 0.02 -24.33 -36.59
CA ILE A 463 1.19 -25.19 -36.67
C ILE A 463 1.59 -25.52 -35.24
N GLU A 464 1.50 -26.78 -34.85
CA GLU A 464 1.67 -27.19 -33.44
C GLU A 464 3.02 -27.84 -33.16
N THR A 465 3.73 -28.33 -34.18
CA THR A 465 5.00 -29.05 -34.00
C THR A 465 6.17 -28.47 -34.81
N PRO A 466 7.42 -28.70 -34.36
CA PRO A 466 8.62 -28.37 -35.14
C PRO A 466 8.62 -28.93 -36.57
N GLU A 467 8.14 -30.16 -36.76
CA GLU A 467 8.08 -30.83 -38.07
C GLU A 467 7.05 -30.18 -38.99
N GLU A 468 5.88 -29.81 -38.46
CA GLU A 468 4.87 -29.08 -39.22
C GLU A 468 5.38 -27.71 -39.66
N LEU A 469 6.11 -27.02 -38.76
CA LEU A 469 6.72 -25.72 -39.07
C LEU A 469 7.78 -25.85 -40.17
N ALA A 470 8.65 -26.85 -40.08
CA ALA A 470 9.66 -27.13 -41.10
C ALA A 470 9.05 -27.59 -42.44
N ALA A 471 7.90 -28.27 -42.44
CA ALA A 471 7.25 -28.72 -43.67
C ALA A 471 6.40 -27.64 -44.36
N ALA A 472 5.93 -26.63 -43.62
CA ALA A 472 4.98 -25.63 -44.14
C ALA A 472 5.62 -24.69 -45.18
N GLU A 473 5.04 -24.63 -46.38
CA GLU A 473 5.46 -23.68 -47.44
C GLU A 473 5.21 -22.22 -47.03
N TYR A 474 4.17 -21.96 -46.23
CA TYR A 474 3.79 -20.63 -45.78
C TYR A 474 3.71 -20.56 -44.27
N TRP A 475 4.31 -19.52 -43.69
CA TRP A 475 4.17 -19.15 -42.29
C TRP A 475 3.47 -17.81 -42.20
N PHE A 476 2.47 -17.72 -41.32
CA PHE A 476 1.83 -16.46 -40.95
C PHE A 476 1.76 -16.35 -39.43
N PHE A 477 2.02 -15.16 -38.89
CA PHE A 477 1.69 -14.85 -37.51
C PHE A 477 0.93 -13.53 -37.42
N GLU A 478 0.02 -13.47 -36.46
CA GLU A 478 -0.83 -12.33 -36.15
C GLU A 478 -0.32 -11.65 -34.88
N GLY A 479 0.03 -10.37 -34.98
CA GLY A 479 0.45 -9.55 -33.85
C GLY A 479 -0.49 -8.36 -33.64
N PRO A 480 -0.57 -7.84 -32.40
CA PRO A 480 -1.28 -6.60 -32.12
C PRO A 480 -0.56 -5.41 -32.80
N LEU A 481 -1.34 -4.44 -33.27
CA LEU A 481 -0.82 -3.20 -33.84
C LEU A 481 -1.56 -2.01 -33.23
N ASP A 482 -0.84 -1.17 -32.50
CA ASP A 482 -1.37 0.12 -32.03
C ASP A 482 -1.42 1.12 -33.18
N LEU A 483 -2.63 1.41 -33.67
CA LEU A 483 -2.84 2.37 -34.75
C LEU A 483 -3.19 3.74 -34.16
N PRO A 484 -2.51 4.83 -34.58
CA PRO A 484 -2.88 6.17 -34.15
C PRO A 484 -4.28 6.51 -34.69
N GLY A 485 -5.19 6.81 -33.77
CA GLY A 485 -6.55 7.23 -34.04
C GLY A 485 -6.85 8.60 -33.43
N SER A 486 -7.98 9.18 -33.83
CA SER A 486 -8.51 10.38 -33.21
C SER A 486 -9.97 10.16 -32.85
N ALA A 487 -10.32 10.38 -31.58
CA ALA A 487 -11.71 10.43 -31.13
C ALA A 487 -12.07 11.89 -30.83
N THR A 488 -13.35 12.24 -30.98
CA THR A 488 -13.88 13.54 -30.53
C THR A 488 -14.75 13.29 -29.32
N VAL A 489 -14.34 13.83 -28.16
CA VAL A 489 -15.09 13.77 -26.91
C VAL A 489 -15.37 15.22 -26.52
N ASP A 490 -16.64 15.57 -26.35
CA ASP A 490 -17.10 16.93 -26.02
C ASP A 490 -16.60 18.05 -26.97
N GLY A 491 -16.36 17.71 -28.24
CA GLY A 491 -15.90 18.66 -29.27
C GLY A 491 -14.38 18.81 -29.34
N GLU A 492 -13.63 18.20 -28.43
CA GLU A 492 -12.16 18.17 -28.47
C GLU A 492 -11.65 16.88 -29.13
N LYS A 493 -10.66 17.02 -30.02
CA LYS A 493 -9.98 15.88 -30.65
C LYS A 493 -8.90 15.36 -29.74
N ILE A 494 -9.07 14.14 -29.24
CA ILE A 494 -8.06 13.40 -28.48
C ILE A 494 -7.37 12.37 -29.38
N ALA A 495 -6.05 12.26 -29.26
CA ALA A 495 -5.29 11.17 -29.85
C ALA A 495 -5.52 9.90 -29.02
N VAL A 496 -5.97 8.83 -29.67
CA VAL A 496 -6.24 7.54 -29.03
C VAL A 496 -5.49 6.46 -29.79
N SER A 497 -5.00 5.42 -29.11
CA SER A 497 -4.57 4.20 -29.79
C SER A 497 -5.80 3.36 -30.09
N VAL A 498 -6.00 3.00 -31.36
CA VAL A 498 -7.03 2.04 -31.76
C VAL A 498 -6.34 0.70 -31.95
N GLN A 499 -6.85 -0.32 -31.27
CA GLN A 499 -6.36 -1.68 -31.44
C GLN A 499 -6.58 -2.14 -32.90
N GLY A 500 -5.49 -2.40 -33.58
CA GLY A 500 -5.43 -3.03 -34.89
C GLY A 500 -4.70 -4.36 -34.82
N TRP A 501 -4.61 -5.00 -35.99
CA TRP A 501 -3.89 -6.24 -36.18
C TRP A 501 -2.88 -6.08 -37.31
N ARG A 502 -1.78 -6.83 -37.21
CA ARG A 502 -0.76 -6.99 -38.24
C ARG A 502 -0.53 -8.48 -38.48
N VAL A 503 -0.58 -8.91 -39.73
CA VAL A 503 -0.22 -10.26 -40.16
C VAL A 503 1.04 -10.15 -41.01
N LEU A 504 2.09 -10.83 -40.57
CA LEU A 504 3.30 -11.02 -41.35
C LEU A 504 3.31 -12.45 -41.90
N GLY A 505 3.63 -12.58 -43.17
CA GLY A 505 3.60 -13.84 -43.89
C GLY A 505 4.86 -14.08 -44.71
N TRP A 506 5.42 -15.28 -44.64
CA TRP A 506 6.57 -15.71 -45.45
C TRP A 506 6.21 -16.93 -46.28
N ARG A 507 6.69 -16.94 -47.51
CA ARG A 507 6.72 -18.13 -48.36
C ARG A 507 8.15 -18.63 -48.46
N PHE A 508 8.33 -19.94 -48.32
CA PHE A 508 9.65 -20.56 -48.41
C PHE A 508 9.74 -21.56 -49.56
N ALA A 509 10.91 -21.63 -50.17
CA ALA A 509 11.27 -22.69 -51.10
C ALA A 509 11.60 -23.99 -50.36
N PRO A 510 11.65 -25.15 -51.05
CA PRO A 510 12.02 -26.43 -50.42
C PRO A 510 13.41 -26.45 -49.77
N ASP A 511 14.31 -25.55 -50.16
CA ASP A 511 15.64 -25.40 -49.57
C ASP A 511 15.68 -24.46 -48.35
N GLY A 512 14.52 -23.93 -47.93
CA GLY A 512 14.38 -23.05 -46.77
C GLY A 512 14.64 -21.57 -47.04
N SER A 513 14.95 -21.17 -48.28
CA SER A 513 15.09 -19.76 -48.65
C SER A 513 13.74 -19.04 -48.74
N THR A 514 13.70 -17.76 -48.36
CA THR A 514 12.49 -16.94 -48.48
C THR A 514 12.24 -16.58 -49.94
N VAL A 515 11.07 -16.96 -50.44
CA VAL A 515 10.59 -16.67 -51.81
C VAL A 515 9.81 -15.37 -51.85
N ASP A 516 9.00 -15.12 -50.83
CA ASP A 516 8.13 -13.94 -50.75
C ASP A 516 7.86 -13.57 -49.28
N MET A 517 7.61 -12.28 -49.04
CA MET A 517 7.24 -11.73 -47.75
C MET A 517 6.06 -10.79 -47.93
N THR A 518 5.03 -11.00 -47.11
CA THR A 518 3.79 -10.23 -47.15
C THR A 518 3.51 -9.62 -45.79
N GLU A 519 2.97 -8.41 -45.82
CA GLU A 519 2.47 -7.72 -44.65
C GLU A 519 1.05 -7.23 -44.93
N SER A 520 0.14 -7.56 -44.04
CA SER A 520 -1.23 -7.05 -44.05
C SER A 520 -1.56 -6.48 -42.68
N GLN A 521 -2.25 -5.35 -42.64
CA GLN A 521 -2.69 -4.75 -41.39
C GLN A 521 -4.10 -4.18 -41.54
N GLY A 522 -4.79 -4.03 -40.44
CA GLY A 522 -6.13 -3.47 -40.42
C GLY A 522 -6.61 -3.13 -39.02
N GLN A 523 -7.81 -2.57 -38.96
CA GLN A 523 -8.47 -2.24 -37.70
C GLN A 523 -9.26 -3.45 -37.18
N GLY A 524 -9.41 -3.53 -35.87
CA GLY A 524 -10.20 -4.55 -35.20
C GLY A 524 -9.37 -5.48 -34.33
N PRO A 525 -10.05 -6.33 -33.54
CA PRO A 525 -9.40 -7.17 -32.53
C PRO A 525 -8.67 -8.39 -33.13
N SER A 526 -8.94 -8.75 -34.39
CA SER A 526 -8.23 -9.82 -35.09
C SER A 526 -8.28 -9.68 -36.61
N ALA A 527 -7.30 -10.31 -37.27
CA ALA A 527 -7.14 -10.33 -38.70
C ALA A 527 -8.17 -11.22 -39.41
N PRO A 528 -8.76 -10.78 -40.53
CA PRO A 528 -9.66 -11.60 -41.34
C PRO A 528 -8.87 -12.72 -42.04
N LEU A 529 -9.54 -13.82 -42.40
CA LEU A 529 -8.93 -14.96 -43.11
C LEU A 529 -8.22 -14.57 -44.41
N SER A 530 -8.68 -13.52 -45.09
CA SER A 530 -8.06 -12.99 -46.30
C SER A 530 -6.66 -12.41 -46.08
N ALA A 531 -6.29 -12.07 -44.84
CA ALA A 531 -4.95 -11.63 -44.49
C ALA A 531 -3.92 -12.77 -44.44
N PHE A 532 -4.37 -14.02 -44.38
CA PHE A 532 -3.56 -15.25 -44.32
C PHE A 532 -3.54 -15.99 -45.66
N GLN A 533 -3.66 -15.24 -46.77
CA GLN A 533 -3.68 -15.78 -48.13
C GLN A 533 -2.58 -15.12 -48.97
N PRO A 534 -1.94 -15.87 -49.89
CA PRO A 534 -1.01 -15.30 -50.85
C PRO A 534 -1.74 -14.26 -51.71
N ARG A 535 -1.15 -13.06 -51.85
CA ARG A 535 -1.62 -12.10 -52.84
C ARG A 535 -1.08 -12.55 -54.20
N GLY A 536 -1.98 -13.03 -55.06
CA GLY A 536 -1.64 -13.54 -56.39
C GLY A 536 -1.15 -12.48 -57.37
#